data_AF-A0A329MUP9-F1
#
_entry.id   AF-A0A329MUP9-F1
#
_cell.length_a   1.000
_cell.length_b   1.000
_cell.length_c   1.000
_cell.angle_alpha   90.00
_cell.angle_beta   90.00
_cell.angle_gamma   90.00
#
_symmetry.space_group_name_H-M   'P 1'
#
loop_
_entity.id
_entity.type
_entity.pdbx_description
1 polymer ?
#
loop_
_entity_poly.entity_id
_entity_poly.type
_entity_poly.pdbx_seq_one_letter_code
_entity_poly.pdbx_strand_id
1 'polypeptide(L)'
;MTGFSDNTVRNVEAGKDTTVSYLVEVCIAVGLHPKDLFDMELEMKPRFELSPERKNKKKLTLRIREYIREGYFDTSRSAKDVVLKLEEDGIRTSSAVLSNILPRWLKTTKKGRRNSYRSK
;
A
#
# COMPACT_ATOMS: atom_id res chain seq x y z
N MET A 1 -5.36 -32.66 -29.03
CA MET A 1 -4.68 -33.05 -27.77
C MET A 1 -4.33 -31.79 -27.02
N THR A 2 -4.60 -31.76 -25.72
CA THR A 2 -4.63 -30.58 -24.81
C THR A 2 -3.27 -29.90 -24.58
N GLY A 3 -2.21 -30.25 -25.32
CA GLY A 3 -0.87 -29.69 -25.17
C GLY A 3 -0.05 -30.25 -24.00
N PHE A 4 -0.66 -31.09 -23.15
CA PHE A 4 0.03 -31.74 -22.03
C PHE A 4 0.74 -33.02 -22.47
N SER A 5 1.86 -33.34 -21.81
CA SER A 5 2.50 -34.64 -21.95
C SER A 5 1.72 -35.70 -21.18
N ASP A 6 1.76 -36.95 -21.64
CA ASP A 6 1.08 -38.09 -20.98
C ASP A 6 1.48 -38.24 -19.51
N ASN A 7 2.74 -37.94 -19.19
CA ASN A 7 3.24 -38.01 -17.83
C ASN A 7 2.59 -36.93 -16.94
N THR A 8 2.33 -35.75 -17.51
CA THR A 8 1.69 -34.66 -16.79
C THR A 8 0.22 -34.93 -16.54
N VAL A 9 -0.48 -35.56 -17.50
CA VAL A 9 -1.86 -36.03 -17.30
C VAL A 9 -1.93 -37.06 -16.17
N ARG A 10 -1.06 -38.07 -16.18
CA ARG A 10 -1.00 -39.09 -15.12
C ARG A 10 -0.70 -38.52 -13.74
N ASN A 11 0.19 -37.53 -13.65
CA ASN A 11 0.54 -36.90 -12.37
C ASN A 11 -0.65 -36.11 -11.79
N VAL A 12 -1.42 -35.44 -12.64
CA VAL A 12 -2.64 -34.71 -12.25
C VAL A 12 -3.70 -35.67 -11.76
N GLU A 13 -3.94 -36.77 -12.50
CA GLU A 13 -4.87 -37.83 -12.09
C GLU A 13 -4.46 -38.48 -10.76
N ALA A 14 -3.16 -38.55 -10.49
CA ALA A 14 -2.60 -39.05 -9.23
C ALA A 14 -2.49 -38.00 -8.11
N GLY A 15 -2.91 -36.75 -8.33
CA GLY A 15 -2.87 -35.67 -7.35
C GLY A 15 -1.45 -35.19 -6.97
N LYS A 16 -0.44 -35.41 -7.82
CA LYS A 16 0.95 -34.98 -7.61
C LYS A 16 1.27 -33.71 -8.40
N ASP A 17 2.06 -32.80 -7.81
CA ASP A 17 2.56 -31.57 -8.43
C ASP A 17 1.49 -30.57 -8.94
N THR A 18 0.34 -30.50 -8.27
CA THR A 18 -0.73 -29.55 -8.60
C THR A 18 -0.41 -28.14 -8.09
N THR A 19 0.47 -27.44 -8.80
CA THR A 19 0.67 -25.99 -8.59
C THR A 19 -0.50 -25.19 -9.18
N VAL A 20 -0.70 -23.96 -8.68
CA VAL A 20 -1.75 -23.05 -9.19
C VAL A 20 -1.61 -22.79 -10.70
N SER A 21 -0.37 -22.79 -11.21
CA SER A 21 -0.11 -22.68 -12.66
C SER A 21 -0.75 -23.80 -13.45
N TYR A 22 -0.67 -25.03 -12.94
CA TYR A 22 -1.24 -26.20 -13.59
C TYR A 22 -2.76 -26.16 -13.64
N LEU A 23 -3.37 -25.69 -12.55
CA LEU A 23 -4.81 -25.45 -12.45
C LEU A 23 -5.28 -24.42 -13.49
N VAL A 24 -4.52 -23.35 -13.70
CA VAL A 24 -4.84 -22.35 -14.76
C VAL A 24 -4.75 -22.97 -16.15
N GLU A 25 -3.73 -23.78 -16.43
CA GLU A 25 -3.58 -24.45 -17.72
C GLU A 25 -4.72 -25.44 -18.00
N VAL A 26 -5.17 -26.18 -16.98
CA VAL A 26 -6.34 -27.07 -17.08
C VAL A 26 -7.62 -26.25 -17.36
N CYS A 27 -7.81 -25.12 -16.68
CA CYS A 27 -8.96 -24.24 -16.92
C CYS A 27 -8.98 -23.72 -18.38
N ILE A 28 -7.81 -23.33 -18.91
CA ILE A 28 -7.65 -22.89 -20.31
C ILE A 28 -8.00 -24.04 -21.27
N ALA A 29 -7.50 -25.26 -21.01
CA ALA A 29 -7.73 -26.41 -21.87
C ALA A 29 -9.21 -26.86 -21.92
N VAL A 30 -9.95 -26.68 -20.81
CA VAL A 30 -11.38 -27.02 -20.71
C VAL A 30 -12.28 -25.85 -21.13
N GLY A 31 -11.71 -24.67 -21.39
CA GLY A 31 -12.46 -23.48 -21.79
C GLY A 31 -13.33 -22.90 -20.68
N LEU A 32 -12.99 -23.17 -19.42
CA LEU A 32 -13.71 -22.69 -18.24
C LEU A 32 -12.89 -21.63 -17.51
N HIS A 33 -13.56 -20.60 -16.98
CA HIS A 33 -12.87 -19.65 -16.13
C HIS A 33 -12.56 -20.35 -14.79
N PRO A 34 -11.39 -20.14 -14.15
CA PRO A 34 -11.06 -20.79 -12.88
C PRO A 34 -12.09 -20.56 -11.76
N LYS A 35 -12.81 -19.43 -11.80
CA LYS A 35 -13.93 -19.13 -10.89
C LYS A 35 -15.14 -20.05 -11.08
N ASP A 36 -15.35 -20.56 -12.30
CA ASP A 36 -16.46 -21.47 -12.60
C ASP A 36 -16.13 -22.91 -12.18
N LEU A 37 -14.83 -23.24 -12.08
CA LEU A 37 -14.33 -24.53 -11.63
C LEU A 37 -14.22 -24.62 -10.10
N PHE A 38 -13.97 -23.48 -9.44
CA PHE A 38 -13.79 -23.40 -8.00
C PHE A 38 -14.87 -22.52 -7.37
N ASP A 39 -15.90 -23.17 -6.82
CA ASP A 39 -16.86 -22.55 -5.90
C ASP A 39 -16.24 -22.38 -4.49
N MET A 40 -15.05 -21.77 -4.45
CA MET A 40 -14.35 -21.47 -3.20
C MET A 40 -14.12 -19.97 -3.13
N GLU A 41 -14.63 -19.35 -2.06
CA GLU A 41 -14.31 -17.96 -1.75
C GLU A 41 -12.82 -17.88 -1.38
N LEU A 42 -12.00 -17.44 -2.33
CA LEU A 42 -10.61 -17.09 -2.06
C LEU A 42 -10.59 -15.79 -1.23
N GLU A 43 -10.58 -15.93 0.10
CA GLU A 43 -10.33 -14.81 0.98
C GLU A 43 -8.93 -14.25 0.72
N MET A 44 -8.86 -13.13 0.02
CA MET A 44 -7.62 -12.39 -0.21
C MET A 44 -7.17 -11.69 1.08
N LYS A 45 -6.58 -12.45 2.00
CA LYS A 45 -5.92 -11.90 3.20
C LYS A 45 -4.42 -11.79 2.97
N PRO A 46 -3.80 -10.62 3.24
CA PRO A 46 -2.36 -10.49 3.18
C PRO A 46 -1.72 -11.44 4.21
N ARG A 47 -0.66 -12.15 3.81
CA ARG A 47 0.09 -13.09 4.67
C ARG A 47 0.56 -12.48 5.99
N PHE A 48 0.78 -11.16 6.00
CA PHE A 48 1.11 -10.39 7.19
C PHE A 48 0.22 -9.15 7.27
N GLU A 49 -0.51 -9.01 8.37
CA GLU A 49 -1.16 -7.75 8.66
C GLU A 49 -0.13 -6.64 8.90
N LEU A 50 -0.44 -5.44 8.43
CA LEU A 50 0.39 -4.28 8.71
C LEU A 50 0.43 -4.04 10.22
N SER A 51 1.64 -3.91 10.77
CA SER A 51 1.83 -3.50 12.16
C SER A 51 1.12 -2.15 12.43
N PRO A 52 0.67 -1.90 13.67
CA PRO A 52 -0.03 -0.65 14.01
C PRO A 52 0.80 0.60 13.65
N GLU A 53 2.13 0.54 13.81
CA GLU A 53 3.04 1.61 13.37
C GLU A 53 2.98 1.87 11.85
N ARG A 54 2.96 0.81 11.03
CA ARG A 54 2.84 0.93 9.57
C ARG A 54 1.45 1.40 9.16
N LYS A 55 0.39 0.96 9.85
CA LYS A 55 -0.98 1.47 9.67
C LYS A 55 -1.04 2.98 9.98
N ASN A 56 -0.42 3.44 11.06
CA ASN A 56 -0.38 4.84 11.47
C ASN A 56 0.48 5.72 10.54
N LYS A 57 1.61 5.20 10.03
CA LYS A 57 2.44 5.90 9.04
C LYS A 57 1.68 6.16 7.73
N LYS A 58 0.82 5.22 7.31
CA LYS A 58 -0.07 5.39 6.16
C LYS A 58 -1.04 6.55 6.39
N LYS A 59 -1.63 6.66 7.59
CA LYS A 59 -2.52 7.77 7.98
C LYS A 59 -1.82 9.13 7.96
N LEU A 60 -0.63 9.23 8.55
CA LEU A 60 0.16 10.49 8.56
C LEU A 60 0.48 10.97 7.14
N THR A 61 0.99 10.06 6.29
CA THR A 61 1.37 10.39 4.92
C THR A 61 0.17 10.82 4.07
N LEU A 62 -0.98 10.17 4.29
CA LEU A 62 -2.23 10.53 3.62
C LEU A 62 -2.66 11.94 4.03
N ARG A 63 -2.68 12.22 5.34
CA ARG A 63 -3.16 13.50 5.87
C ARG A 63 -2.27 14.68 5.47
N ILE A 64 -0.95 14.51 5.49
CA ILE A 64 -0.03 15.55 4.98
C ILE A 64 -0.29 15.84 3.51
N ARG A 65 -0.59 14.82 2.69
CA ARG A 65 -0.93 15.04 1.28
C ARG A 65 -2.25 15.79 1.10
N GLU A 66 -3.25 15.52 1.94
CA GLU A 66 -4.50 16.27 1.94
C GLU A 66 -4.27 17.74 2.28
N TYR A 67 -3.48 18.03 3.32
CA TYR A 67 -3.12 19.43 3.64
C TYR A 67 -2.42 20.17 2.50
N ILE A 68 -1.59 19.47 1.72
CA ILE A 68 -0.96 20.06 0.53
C ILE A 68 -2.01 20.39 -0.52
N ARG A 69 -2.99 19.50 -0.76
CA ARG A 69 -4.08 19.74 -1.71
C ARG A 69 -5.04 20.84 -1.26
N GLU A 70 -5.29 20.95 0.04
CA GLU A 70 -6.15 21.96 0.65
C GLU A 70 -5.48 23.35 0.78
N GLY A 71 -4.24 23.51 0.31
CA GLY A 71 -3.53 24.80 0.36
C GLY A 71 -3.01 25.18 1.74
N TYR A 72 -2.97 24.26 2.71
CA TYR A 72 -2.48 24.55 4.07
C TYR A 72 -1.03 25.08 4.07
N PHE A 73 -0.23 24.63 3.10
CA PHE A 73 1.17 25.02 2.91
C PHE A 73 1.36 26.18 1.92
N ASP A 74 0.31 26.89 1.51
CA ASP A 74 0.43 28.08 0.66
C ASP A 74 1.08 29.24 1.42
N THR A 75 0.82 29.27 2.73
CA THR A 75 1.54 30.08 3.70
C THR A 75 2.67 29.26 4.31
N SER A 76 3.78 29.91 4.66
CA SER A 76 4.92 29.20 5.22
C SER A 76 4.61 28.71 6.64
N ARG A 77 4.72 27.40 6.89
CA ARG A 77 4.40 26.76 8.18
C ARG A 77 5.61 26.09 8.80
N SER A 78 5.73 26.16 10.12
CA SER A 78 6.75 25.41 10.85
C SER A 78 6.32 23.97 11.13
N ALA A 79 7.27 23.09 11.45
CA ALA A 79 6.93 21.71 11.85
C ALA A 79 6.02 21.67 13.09
N LYS A 80 6.11 22.67 14.00
CA LYS A 80 5.24 22.77 15.17
C LYS A 80 3.79 23.06 14.78
N ASP A 81 3.57 23.95 13.81
CA ASP A 81 2.22 24.29 13.34
C ASP A 81 1.56 23.08 12.67
N VAL A 82 2.35 22.23 12.02
CA VAL A 82 1.86 20.98 11.43
C VAL A 82 1.55 19.93 12.49
N VAL A 83 2.33 19.85 13.59
CA VAL A 83 1.99 18.97 14.73
C VAL A 83 0.64 19.35 15.31
N LEU A 84 0.42 20.64 15.61
CA LEU A 84 -0.84 21.11 16.19
C LEU A 84 -2.04 20.75 15.31
N LYS A 85 -1.94 20.98 14.00
CA LYS A 85 -3.02 20.63 13.07
C LYS A 85 -3.25 19.11 12.98
N LEU A 86 -2.20 18.31 13.06
CA LEU A 86 -2.34 16.85 13.10
C LEU A 86 -2.95 16.35 14.41
N GLU A 87 -2.69 17.02 15.53
CA GLU A 87 -3.31 16.72 16.82
C GLU A 87 -4.82 17.01 16.79
N GLU A 88 -5.25 18.09 16.14
CA GLU A 88 -6.67 18.38 15.89
C GLU A 88 -7.36 17.26 15.10
N ASP A 89 -6.65 16.65 14.14
CA ASP A 89 -7.13 15.49 13.38
C ASP A 89 -6.95 14.14 14.09
N GLY A 90 -6.51 14.14 15.36
CA GLY A 90 -6.32 12.94 16.18
C GLY A 90 -5.05 12.13 15.86
N ILE A 91 -4.12 12.69 15.10
CA ILE A 91 -2.85 12.05 14.71
C ILE A 91 -1.71 12.59 15.57
N ARG A 92 -1.26 11.77 16.53
CA ARG A 92 -0.09 12.12 17.35
C ARG A 92 1.21 11.89 16.56
N THR A 93 2.02 12.93 16.42
CA THR A 93 3.35 12.84 15.81
C THR A 93 4.33 13.82 16.45
N SER A 94 5.61 13.69 16.14
CA SER A 94 6.64 14.61 16.64
C SER A 94 7.16 15.54 15.54
N SER A 95 7.58 16.74 15.96
CA SER A 95 8.19 17.71 15.05
C SER A 95 9.48 17.19 14.38
N ALA A 96 10.22 16.29 15.03
CA ALA A 96 11.39 15.64 14.46
C ALA A 96 11.03 14.72 13.29
N VAL A 97 9.96 13.93 13.43
CA VAL A 97 9.46 13.05 12.37
C VAL A 97 9.00 13.89 11.17
N LEU A 98 8.24 14.96 11.41
CA LEU A 98 7.78 15.85 10.35
C LEU A 98 8.94 16.57 9.66
N SER A 99 9.98 16.95 10.41
CA SER A 99 11.16 17.61 9.85
C SER A 99 11.89 16.74 8.81
N ASN A 100 11.78 15.42 8.93
CA ASN A 100 12.36 14.45 7.99
C ASN A 100 11.42 14.11 6.81
N ILE A 101 10.11 14.30 6.99
CA ILE A 101 9.09 13.89 6.02
C ILE A 101 8.69 15.04 5.09
N LEU A 102 8.41 16.23 5.65
CA LEU A 102 7.92 17.40 4.91
C LEU A 102 8.84 17.83 3.75
N PRO A 103 10.19 17.80 3.87
CA PRO A 103 11.08 18.16 2.75
C PRO A 103 10.91 17.30 1.49
N ARG A 104 10.29 16.12 1.59
CA ARG A 104 10.06 15.24 0.43
C ARG A 104 9.04 15.82 -0.55
N TRP A 105 8.14 16.68 -0.08
CA TRP A 105 7.05 17.23 -0.87
C TRP A 105 7.04 18.76 -0.92
N LEU A 106 7.67 19.43 0.04
CA LEU A 106 7.61 20.88 0.24
C LEU A 106 8.97 21.56 0.09
N LYS A 107 8.97 22.82 -0.34
CA LYS A 107 10.16 23.68 -0.28
C LYS A 107 10.45 24.04 1.17
N THR A 108 11.70 23.84 1.58
CA THR A 108 12.16 24.18 2.94
C THR A 108 12.94 25.49 2.90
N THR A 109 12.58 26.43 3.78
CA THR A 109 13.27 27.69 3.99
C THR A 109 13.67 27.81 5.46
N LYS A 110 14.84 28.37 5.76
CA LYS A 110 15.25 28.60 7.15
C LYS A 110 14.76 29.96 7.62
N LYS A 111 14.09 29.99 8.77
CA LYS A 111 13.73 31.21 9.50
C LYS A 111 14.42 31.15 10.87
N GLY A 112 15.63 31.68 10.95
CA GLY A 112 16.52 31.53 12.12
C GLY A 112 16.93 30.08 12.35
N ARG A 113 16.74 29.57 13.58
CA ARG A 113 17.01 28.16 13.95
C ARG A 113 15.92 27.17 13.52
N ARG A 114 14.81 27.64 12.91
CA ARG A 114 13.64 26.79 12.57
C ARG A 114 13.49 26.64 11.06
N ASN A 115 13.03 25.47 10.64
CA ASN A 115 12.61 25.20 9.27
C ASN A 115 11.17 25.64 9.06
N SER A 116 10.91 26.25 7.91
CA SER A 116 9.60 26.65 7.44
C SER A 116 9.33 25.98 6.08
N TYR A 117 8.12 25.44 5.93
CA TYR A 117 7.71 24.60 4.82
C TYR A 117 6.65 25.30 3.99
N ARG A 118 6.80 25.28 2.67
CA ARG A 118 5.85 25.87 1.72
C ARG A 118 5.61 24.95 0.52
N SER A 119 4.40 24.99 -0.04
CA SER A 119 4.09 24.34 -1.31
C SER A 119 5.04 24.85 -2.43
N LYS A 120 5.27 24.02 -3.44
CA LYS A 120 6.27 24.27 -4.49
C LYS A 120 5.86 25.38 -5.44
#